data_AF-A0A0Q8PXT9-F1
#
_entry.id   AF-A0A0Q8PXT9-F1
#
_cell.length_a   1.000
_cell.length_b   1.000
_cell.length_c   1.000
_cell.angle_alpha   90.00
_cell.angle_beta   90.00
_cell.angle_gamma   90.00
#
_symmetry.space_group_name_H-M   'P 1'
#
loop_
_entity.id
_entity.type
_entity.pdbx_description
1 polymer ?
#
loop_
_entity_poly.entity_id
_entity_poly.type
_entity_poly.pdbx_seq_one_letter_code
_entity_poly.pdbx_strand_id
1 'polypeptide(L)'
;MADAFGGQPAAVTERRVGVPTRRSRHLQFASGGEIWLHDDTVVAVVLRLEPTPVAPRGIDLSDWLGIDDRATLEQLGTVMGTRPRFAGFGTPYFTIDGGFARATFRDDRGWKEPGNLLSLAFTVEQPGLAIRPEDDDCPTCSDLLARGDDDEQVDVDATTAALADAVAAGLLTEDTHWVRLADLRPLHASGLMERAESQLTCTTCRRIICFTLLRNASPTFGFHVLDDARRRPLGEIPPVDQWGDAARIEQERDAMQYVDHEPAAWFLVQQRGVLHLQARYTRSAMVDDSVLVRLDESELTAYRTGGHDYLSALARAIHDSAPYDEASAYHARNLYRQPGAKELRATVGAAIVNHTWLAQQRR
;
A
#
# COMPACT_ATOMS: atom_id res chain seq x y z
N MET A 1 -23.53 13.55 23.24
CA MET A 1 -22.66 13.99 22.12
C MET A 1 -23.48 14.52 20.95
N ALA A 2 -24.47 13.78 20.44
CA ALA A 2 -25.38 14.29 19.41
C ALA A 2 -26.04 15.64 19.79
N ASP A 3 -26.43 15.83 21.05
CA ASP A 3 -26.96 17.11 21.55
C ASP A 3 -25.94 18.27 21.43
N ALA A 4 -24.65 18.00 21.60
CA ALA A 4 -23.59 19.00 21.45
C ALA A 4 -23.43 19.43 19.97
N PHE A 5 -23.88 18.61 19.02
CA PHE A 5 -23.94 18.96 17.60
C PHE A 5 -25.30 19.51 17.14
N GLY A 6 -26.24 19.75 18.07
CA GLY A 6 -27.56 20.31 17.78
C GLY A 6 -28.70 19.28 17.73
N GLY A 7 -28.50 18.06 18.21
CA GLY A 7 -29.54 17.05 18.37
C GLY A 7 -29.55 16.02 17.23
N GLN A 8 -30.50 16.11 16.30
CA GLN A 8 -30.66 15.12 15.23
C GLN A 8 -29.64 15.33 14.09
N PRO A 9 -29.11 14.25 13.48
CA PRO A 9 -28.23 14.38 12.33
C PRO A 9 -29.00 14.95 11.13
N ALA A 10 -28.34 15.83 10.38
CA ALA A 10 -28.86 16.44 9.16
C ALA A 10 -28.74 15.49 7.95
N ALA A 11 -27.76 14.59 7.96
CA ALA A 11 -27.67 13.49 7.00
C ALA A 11 -27.13 12.23 7.69
N VAL A 12 -27.56 11.07 7.16
CA VAL A 12 -27.12 9.76 7.63
C VAL A 12 -26.78 8.91 6.41
N THR A 13 -25.56 8.39 6.38
CA THR A 13 -25.11 7.43 5.37
C THR A 13 -24.77 6.13 6.06
N GLU A 14 -25.22 5.01 5.49
CA GLU A 14 -24.97 3.67 6.01
C GLU A 14 -24.40 2.78 4.93
N ARG A 15 -23.38 1.99 5.30
CA ARG A 15 -22.66 1.12 4.39
C ARG A 15 -22.24 -0.16 5.07
N ARG A 16 -22.01 -1.20 4.26
CA ARG A 16 -21.48 -2.48 4.71
C ARG A 16 -20.06 -2.63 4.21
N VAL A 17 -19.13 -2.73 5.13
CA VAL A 17 -17.69 -2.73 4.85
C VAL A 17 -17.13 -4.14 5.02
N GLY A 18 -16.49 -4.64 3.98
CA GLY A 18 -15.78 -5.93 3.99
C GLY A 18 -16.65 -7.18 4.15
N VAL A 19 -15.95 -8.32 4.21
CA VAL A 19 -16.44 -9.66 4.56
C VAL A 19 -15.37 -10.34 5.44
N PRO A 20 -15.64 -10.67 6.72
CA PRO A 20 -16.92 -10.52 7.43
C PRO A 20 -17.44 -9.09 7.48
N THR A 21 -18.77 -8.95 7.46
CA THR A 21 -19.42 -7.66 7.25
C THR A 21 -19.46 -6.85 8.53
N ARG A 22 -19.03 -5.58 8.44
CA ARG A 22 -19.21 -4.55 9.46
C ARG A 22 -20.18 -3.49 8.96
N ARG A 23 -21.13 -3.06 9.78
CA ARG A 23 -22.00 -1.93 9.47
C ARG A 23 -21.28 -0.63 9.84
N SER A 24 -21.03 0.21 8.85
CA SER A 24 -20.49 1.56 9.03
C SER A 24 -21.61 2.57 8.87
N ARG A 25 -21.78 3.46 9.85
CA ARG A 25 -22.81 4.51 9.84
C ARG A 25 -22.15 5.85 10.11
N HIS A 26 -22.36 6.77 9.19
CA HIS A 26 -21.83 8.12 9.22
C HIS A 26 -22.99 9.09 9.49
N LEU A 27 -22.95 9.75 10.64
CA LEU A 27 -23.89 10.78 11.04
C LEU A 27 -23.28 12.16 10.81
N GLN A 28 -23.91 12.99 9.99
CA GLN A 28 -23.46 14.34 9.70
C GLN A 28 -24.43 15.34 10.29
N PHE A 29 -23.91 16.35 10.98
CA PHE A 29 -24.71 17.35 11.67
C PHE A 29 -24.55 18.71 10.99
N ALA A 30 -25.60 19.53 11.00
CA ALA A 30 -25.58 20.86 10.38
C ALA A 30 -24.56 21.83 11.00
N SER A 31 -24.09 21.51 12.21
CA SER A 31 -23.01 22.22 12.91
C SER A 31 -21.62 21.96 12.31
N GLY A 32 -21.43 20.92 11.48
CA GLY A 32 -20.12 20.49 10.99
C GLY A 32 -19.47 19.37 11.82
N GLY A 33 -20.14 18.93 12.89
CA GLY A 33 -19.79 17.70 13.59
C GLY A 33 -20.15 16.46 12.76
N GLU A 34 -19.34 15.43 12.86
CA GLU A 34 -19.60 14.11 12.29
C GLU A 34 -19.36 13.03 13.35
N ILE A 35 -20.18 11.96 13.33
CA ILE A 35 -19.99 10.79 14.19
C ILE A 35 -19.97 9.55 13.29
N TRP A 36 -18.92 8.74 13.46
CA TRP A 36 -18.77 7.46 12.78
C TRP A 36 -19.04 6.33 13.76
N LEU A 37 -19.90 5.41 13.35
CA LEU A 37 -20.23 4.21 14.10
C LEU A 37 -19.88 2.97 13.30
N HIS A 38 -19.26 2.00 13.97
CA HIS A 38 -19.10 0.63 13.50
C HIS A 38 -19.91 -0.30 14.40
N ASP A 39 -20.88 -1.02 13.83
CA ASP A 39 -21.79 -1.91 14.56
C ASP A 39 -22.38 -1.23 15.81
N ASP A 40 -22.92 -0.02 15.59
CA ASP A 40 -23.51 0.87 16.61
C ASP A 40 -22.53 1.36 17.71
N THR A 41 -21.24 1.08 17.58
CA THR A 41 -20.17 1.60 18.45
C THR A 41 -19.52 2.83 17.83
N VAL A 42 -19.41 3.93 18.58
CA VAL A 42 -18.72 5.14 18.10
C VAL A 42 -17.22 4.87 17.96
N VAL A 43 -16.69 5.04 16.75
CA VAL A 43 -15.27 4.82 16.42
C VAL A 43 -14.52 6.10 16.09
N ALA A 44 -15.23 7.12 15.61
CA ALA A 44 -14.67 8.46 15.44
C ALA A 44 -15.70 9.55 15.67
N VAL A 45 -15.21 10.69 16.14
CA VAL A 45 -15.94 11.95 16.17
C VAL A 45 -15.10 12.96 15.42
N VAL A 46 -15.65 13.61 14.39
CA VAL A 46 -14.90 14.55 13.56
C VAL A 46 -15.50 15.93 13.71
N LEU A 47 -14.65 16.92 13.97
CA LEU A 47 -14.98 18.34 13.90
C LEU A 47 -14.48 18.84 12.55
N ARG A 48 -15.38 19.14 11.62
CA ARG A 48 -15.03 19.61 10.28
C ARG A 48 -15.17 21.13 10.22
N LEU A 49 -14.05 21.81 10.01
CA LEU A 49 -13.98 23.28 9.92
C LEU A 49 -14.31 23.76 8.51
N GLU A 50 -14.00 22.95 7.51
CA GLU A 50 -14.33 23.28 6.13
C GLU A 50 -15.85 23.18 5.88
N PRO A 51 -16.45 24.13 5.13
CA PRO A 51 -17.83 24.03 4.70
C PRO A 51 -18.12 22.75 3.92
N THR A 52 -19.25 22.11 4.24
CA THR A 52 -19.80 20.98 3.47
C THR A 52 -21.22 21.28 3.02
N PRO A 53 -21.80 20.49 2.09
CA PRO A 53 -23.20 20.63 1.73
C PRO A 53 -24.17 20.49 2.91
N VAL A 54 -23.80 19.70 3.93
CA VAL A 54 -24.60 19.48 5.15
C VAL A 54 -24.36 20.57 6.19
N ALA A 55 -23.13 21.09 6.28
CA ALA A 55 -22.71 22.13 7.22
C ALA A 55 -22.02 23.28 6.47
N PRO A 56 -22.78 24.24 5.91
CA PRO A 56 -22.24 25.30 5.04
C PRO A 56 -21.27 26.28 5.71
N ARG A 57 -21.16 26.23 7.04
CA ARG A 57 -20.24 27.08 7.83
C ARG A 57 -19.06 26.33 8.44
N GLY A 58 -19.12 24.99 8.49
CA GLY A 58 -18.22 24.20 9.33
C GLY A 58 -18.42 24.44 10.83
N ILE A 59 -17.62 23.74 11.63
CA ILE A 59 -17.48 23.98 13.08
C ILE A 59 -16.58 25.18 13.32
N ASP A 60 -16.98 26.00 14.29
CA ASP A 60 -16.13 27.00 14.94
C ASP A 60 -15.41 26.35 16.14
N LEU A 61 -14.09 26.24 16.07
CA LEU A 61 -13.28 25.63 17.13
C LEU A 61 -13.28 26.44 18.43
N SER A 62 -13.67 27.71 18.41
CA SER A 62 -13.69 28.52 19.62
C SER A 62 -14.74 28.01 20.62
N ASP A 63 -15.85 27.48 20.11
CA ASP A 63 -16.92 26.88 20.91
C ASP A 63 -16.51 25.54 21.54
N TRP A 64 -15.51 24.85 20.97
CA TRP A 64 -15.11 23.50 21.36
C TRP A 64 -13.81 23.44 22.16
N LEU A 65 -12.81 24.21 21.71
CA LEU A 65 -11.44 24.17 22.20
C LEU A 65 -10.94 25.56 22.64
N GLY A 66 -11.76 26.61 22.52
CA GLY A 66 -11.38 27.97 22.90
C GLY A 66 -10.30 28.58 22.00
N ILE A 67 -10.18 28.11 20.76
CA ILE A 67 -9.19 28.58 19.77
C ILE A 67 -9.82 28.90 18.44
N ASP A 68 -9.18 29.80 17.71
CA ASP A 68 -9.58 30.23 16.37
C ASP A 68 -9.39 29.10 15.32
N ASP A 69 -10.25 29.08 14.30
CA ASP A 69 -10.23 28.12 13.19
C ASP A 69 -8.95 28.21 12.34
N ARG A 70 -8.19 29.29 12.52
CA ARG A 70 -6.87 29.46 11.90
C ARG A 70 -5.74 28.83 12.71
N ALA A 71 -6.06 28.00 13.71
CA ALA A 71 -5.07 27.34 14.56
C ALA A 71 -4.03 26.55 13.75
N THR A 72 -2.76 26.82 14.06
CA THR A 72 -1.62 26.02 13.61
C THR A 72 -1.42 24.81 14.52
N LEU A 73 -0.56 23.87 14.11
CA LEU A 73 -0.26 22.69 14.91
C LEU A 73 0.36 23.01 16.28
N GLU A 74 1.14 24.09 16.37
CA GLU A 74 1.72 24.55 17.63
C GLU A 74 0.65 25.05 18.61
N GLN A 75 -0.32 25.82 18.11
CA GLN A 75 -1.45 26.29 18.91
C GLN A 75 -2.34 25.13 19.36
N LEU A 76 -2.60 24.16 18.48
CA LEU A 76 -3.29 22.91 18.85
C LEU A 76 -2.53 22.17 19.95
N GLY A 77 -1.20 22.03 19.85
CA GLY A 77 -0.40 21.36 20.88
C GLY A 77 -0.45 22.07 22.24
N THR A 78 -0.54 23.40 22.24
CA THR A 78 -0.71 24.19 23.47
C THR A 78 -2.04 23.88 24.16
N VAL A 79 -3.14 23.84 23.40
CA VAL A 79 -4.48 23.55 23.94
C VAL A 79 -4.66 22.08 24.33
N MET A 80 -4.10 21.17 23.54
CA MET A 80 -4.11 19.74 23.84
C MET A 80 -3.17 19.39 25.00
N GLY A 81 -2.34 20.32 25.46
CA GLY A 81 -1.40 20.12 26.57
C GLY A 81 -0.29 19.09 26.28
N THR A 82 -0.05 18.79 25.00
CA THR A 82 0.90 17.75 24.59
C THR A 82 1.54 18.06 23.24
N ARG A 83 2.72 17.50 23.01
CA ARG A 83 3.42 17.66 21.74
C ARG A 83 2.79 16.76 20.66
N PRO A 84 2.71 17.25 19.41
CA PRO A 84 2.20 16.43 18.32
C PRO A 84 3.13 15.25 18.03
N ARG A 85 2.52 14.11 17.76
CA ARG A 85 3.14 12.93 17.14
C ARG A 85 2.72 12.86 15.68
N PHE A 86 3.37 12.00 14.90
CA PHE A 86 3.09 11.85 13.48
C PHE A 86 2.82 10.40 13.10
N ALA A 87 1.74 10.20 12.37
CA ALA A 87 1.45 8.97 11.66
C ALA A 87 2.05 9.09 10.25
N GLY A 88 2.99 8.20 9.93
CA GLY A 88 3.78 8.29 8.70
C GLY A 88 4.57 9.60 8.60
N PHE A 89 4.65 10.16 7.39
CA PHE A 89 5.48 11.34 7.10
C PHE A 89 4.77 12.70 7.21
N GLY A 90 3.48 12.74 7.56
CA GLY A 90 2.73 14.00 7.47
C GLY A 90 1.39 14.11 8.18
N THR A 91 0.91 13.09 8.90
CA THR A 91 -0.38 13.20 9.60
C THR A 91 -0.16 13.45 11.10
N PRO A 92 -0.28 14.69 11.59
CA PRO A 92 -0.11 15.00 12.99
C PRO A 92 -1.28 14.49 13.85
N TYR A 93 -0.97 14.04 15.05
CA TYR A 93 -1.97 13.68 16.05
C TYR A 93 -1.47 13.94 17.49
N PHE A 94 -2.41 14.02 18.42
CA PHE A 94 -2.17 14.21 19.84
C PHE A 94 -2.71 13.02 20.62
N THR A 95 -2.05 12.63 21.70
CA THR A 95 -2.60 11.69 22.67
C THR A 95 -3.41 12.48 23.68
N ILE A 96 -4.68 12.10 23.85
CA ILE A 96 -5.61 12.72 24.79
C ILE A 96 -6.10 11.65 25.78
N ASP A 97 -6.84 12.05 26.81
CA ASP A 97 -7.39 11.09 27.76
C ASP A 97 -8.33 10.10 27.04
N GLY A 98 -8.02 8.81 27.14
CA GLY A 98 -8.80 7.74 26.51
C GLY A 98 -8.69 7.60 24.98
N GLY A 99 -7.81 8.34 24.29
CA GLY A 99 -7.69 8.21 22.83
C GLY A 99 -6.72 9.17 22.15
N PHE A 100 -7.05 9.55 20.92
CA PHE A 100 -6.20 10.36 20.05
C PHE A 100 -7.01 11.43 19.31
N ALA A 101 -6.40 12.59 19.09
CA ALA A 101 -6.92 13.65 18.23
C ALA A 101 -6.01 13.82 17.01
N ARG A 102 -6.48 13.44 15.83
CA ARG A 102 -5.78 13.57 14.55
C ARG A 102 -6.17 14.87 13.87
N ALA A 103 -5.18 15.68 13.48
CA ALA A 103 -5.42 16.91 12.76
C ALA A 103 -5.14 16.75 11.26
N THR A 104 -6.09 17.17 10.43
CA THR A 104 -5.95 17.18 8.98
C THR A 104 -5.71 18.60 8.52
N PHE A 105 -4.61 18.83 7.81
CA PHE A 105 -4.28 20.14 7.24
C PHE A 105 -4.26 20.07 5.72
N ARG A 106 -4.44 21.22 5.08
CA ARG A 106 -4.23 21.39 3.64
C ARG A 106 -2.80 21.02 3.25
N ASP A 107 -2.66 20.37 2.10
CA ASP A 107 -1.39 20.00 1.44
C ASP A 107 -0.43 19.12 2.27
N ASP A 108 -0.94 18.37 3.26
CA ASP A 108 -0.19 17.45 4.14
C ASP A 108 1.05 18.04 4.83
N ARG A 109 1.27 19.37 4.74
CA ARG A 109 2.37 20.14 5.34
C ARG A 109 1.98 21.57 5.70
N GLY A 110 0.74 21.98 5.44
CA GLY A 110 0.22 23.30 5.76
C GLY A 110 0.07 23.60 7.25
N TRP A 111 0.51 22.71 8.14
CA TRP A 111 0.28 22.78 9.58
C TRP A 111 0.99 23.93 10.32
N LYS A 112 1.92 24.62 9.64
CA LYS A 112 2.56 25.84 10.13
C LYS A 112 1.83 27.12 9.72
N GLU A 113 0.92 27.02 8.76
CA GLU A 113 0.25 28.16 8.15
C GLU A 113 -1.15 28.33 8.75
N PRO A 114 -1.48 29.51 9.28
CA PRO A 114 -2.80 29.76 9.84
C PRO A 114 -3.92 29.64 8.80
N GLY A 115 -5.00 28.94 9.15
CA GLY A 115 -6.18 28.73 8.29
C GLY A 115 -6.13 27.49 7.40
N ASN A 116 -5.10 26.64 7.56
CA ASN A 116 -4.98 25.39 6.83
C ASN A 116 -5.55 24.17 7.55
N LEU A 117 -6.04 24.31 8.78
CA LEU A 117 -6.71 23.21 9.50
C LEU A 117 -8.06 22.93 8.86
N LEU A 118 -8.30 21.67 8.46
CA LEU A 118 -9.52 21.24 7.78
C LEU A 118 -10.45 20.48 8.72
N SER A 119 -9.88 19.65 9.59
CA SER A 119 -10.64 18.86 10.55
C SER A 119 -9.79 18.36 11.72
N LEU A 120 -10.48 18.05 12.83
CA LEU A 120 -9.96 17.28 13.96
C LEU A 120 -10.80 16.00 14.11
N ALA A 121 -10.16 14.84 14.03
CA ALA A 121 -10.80 13.55 14.23
C ALA A 121 -10.36 12.94 15.56
N PHE A 122 -11.31 12.57 16.40
CA PHE A 122 -11.09 11.96 17.71
C PHE A 122 -11.40 10.47 17.62
N THR A 123 -10.40 9.63 17.92
CA THR A 123 -10.49 8.17 17.81
C THR A 123 -9.91 7.47 19.04
N VAL A 124 -10.37 6.25 19.32
CA VAL A 124 -9.75 5.40 20.35
C VAL A 124 -8.47 4.77 19.81
N GLU A 125 -8.48 4.37 18.54
CA GLU A 125 -7.32 3.74 17.90
C GLU A 125 -6.28 4.76 17.49
N GLN A 126 -5.01 4.36 17.58
CA GLN A 126 -3.89 5.24 17.27
C GLN A 126 -3.79 5.53 15.76
N PRO A 127 -3.75 6.81 15.34
CA PRO A 127 -3.52 7.15 13.95
C PRO A 127 -2.24 6.52 13.39
N GLY A 128 -2.36 5.95 12.18
CA GLY A 128 -1.27 5.25 11.51
C GLY A 128 -1.12 3.77 11.86
N LEU A 129 -1.73 3.31 12.95
CA LEU A 129 -1.81 1.89 13.31
C LEU A 129 -3.18 1.28 13.04
N ALA A 130 -4.19 2.10 12.75
CA ALA A 130 -5.52 1.69 12.40
C ALA A 130 -6.05 2.42 11.17
N ILE A 131 -7.08 1.84 10.57
CA ILE A 131 -7.79 2.43 9.44
C ILE A 131 -8.58 3.63 9.95
N ARG A 132 -8.59 4.71 9.15
CA ARG A 132 -9.39 5.88 9.47
C ARG A 132 -10.86 5.50 9.21
N PRO A 133 -11.78 5.63 10.18
CA PRO A 133 -13.18 5.32 9.94
C PRO A 133 -13.77 6.09 8.75
N GLU A 134 -13.27 7.31 8.52
CA GLU A 134 -13.67 8.17 7.40
C GLU A 134 -13.33 7.58 6.02
N ASP A 135 -12.34 6.69 5.94
CA ASP A 135 -11.99 6.03 4.69
C ASP A 135 -13.09 5.05 4.26
N ASP A 136 -14.03 4.67 5.13
CA ASP A 136 -15.19 3.83 4.75
C ASP A 136 -16.05 4.51 3.68
N ASP A 137 -15.99 5.84 3.53
CA ASP A 137 -16.61 6.58 2.42
C ASP A 137 -15.68 6.89 1.25
N CYS A 138 -14.49 6.29 1.18
CA CYS A 138 -13.56 6.51 0.09
C CYS A 138 -14.19 6.18 -1.28
N PRO A 139 -14.35 7.17 -2.18
CA PRO A 139 -15.07 6.97 -3.45
C PRO A 139 -14.35 6.01 -4.41
N THR A 140 -13.06 5.79 -4.16
CA THR A 140 -12.20 4.95 -5.00
C THR A 140 -12.29 3.46 -4.68
N CYS A 141 -12.47 3.09 -3.40
CA CYS A 141 -12.28 1.70 -2.98
C CYS A 141 -13.44 1.10 -2.18
N SER A 142 -14.31 1.92 -1.61
CA SER A 142 -15.36 1.42 -0.71
C SER A 142 -16.48 0.66 -1.42
N ASP A 143 -16.65 0.84 -2.74
CA ASP A 143 -17.68 0.17 -3.56
C ASP A 143 -17.11 -0.94 -4.46
N LEU A 144 -15.86 -1.35 -4.27
CA LEU A 144 -15.24 -2.39 -5.11
C LEU A 144 -15.62 -3.83 -4.71
N LEU A 145 -16.18 -4.01 -3.53
CA LEU A 145 -16.68 -5.31 -3.07
C LEU A 145 -18.07 -5.56 -3.65
N ALA A 146 -18.18 -6.54 -4.55
CA ALA A 146 -19.47 -7.06 -4.99
C ALA A 146 -19.92 -8.17 -4.03
N ARG A 147 -21.20 -8.12 -3.62
CA ARG A 147 -21.81 -9.11 -2.72
C ARG A 147 -22.67 -10.08 -3.52
N GLY A 148 -22.68 -11.34 -3.08
CA GLY A 148 -23.53 -12.37 -3.66
C GLY A 148 -24.99 -12.25 -3.20
N ASP A 149 -25.81 -13.26 -3.51
CA ASP A 149 -27.21 -13.34 -3.04
C ASP A 149 -27.27 -13.34 -1.50
N ASP A 150 -26.32 -14.07 -0.92
CA ASP A 150 -25.77 -13.93 0.43
C ASP A 150 -25.14 -12.55 0.67
N ASP A 151 -25.82 -11.58 1.28
CA ASP A 151 -25.22 -10.27 1.57
C ASP A 151 -23.96 -10.34 2.47
N GLU A 152 -23.73 -11.47 3.14
CA GLU A 152 -22.50 -11.78 3.88
C GLU A 152 -21.40 -12.43 3.03
N GLN A 153 -21.68 -12.77 1.76
CA GLN A 153 -20.78 -13.47 0.86
C GLN A 153 -20.20 -12.53 -0.21
N VAL A 154 -18.95 -12.82 -0.59
CA VAL A 154 -18.29 -12.14 -1.71
C VAL A 154 -18.75 -12.77 -3.02
N ASP A 155 -19.25 -11.96 -3.96
CA ASP A 155 -19.29 -12.36 -5.37
C ASP A 155 -17.86 -12.26 -5.91
N VAL A 156 -17.19 -13.42 -5.98
CA VAL A 156 -15.78 -13.51 -6.37
C VAL A 156 -15.57 -12.96 -7.78
N ASP A 157 -16.49 -13.21 -8.70
CA ASP A 157 -16.31 -12.88 -10.11
C ASP A 157 -16.51 -11.39 -10.33
N ALA A 158 -17.60 -10.83 -9.80
CA ALA A 158 -17.86 -9.39 -9.87
C ALA A 158 -16.83 -8.58 -9.08
N THR A 159 -16.38 -9.07 -7.91
CA THR A 159 -15.34 -8.39 -7.12
C THR A 159 -13.98 -8.42 -7.86
N THR A 160 -13.61 -9.56 -8.45
CA THR A 160 -12.37 -9.65 -9.24
C THR A 160 -12.41 -8.67 -10.43
N ALA A 161 -13.54 -8.58 -11.13
CA ALA A 161 -13.71 -7.65 -12.25
C ALA A 161 -13.61 -6.18 -11.79
N ALA A 162 -14.32 -5.80 -10.73
CA ALA A 162 -14.29 -4.43 -10.21
C ALA A 162 -12.88 -4.01 -9.76
N LEU A 163 -12.15 -4.91 -9.09
CA LEU A 163 -10.76 -4.66 -8.71
C LEU A 163 -9.85 -4.53 -9.94
N ALA A 164 -10.02 -5.38 -10.96
CA ALA A 164 -9.21 -5.33 -12.18
C ALA A 164 -9.43 -4.03 -12.96
N ASP A 165 -10.69 -3.58 -13.08
CA ASP A 165 -11.04 -2.30 -13.71
C ASP A 165 -10.42 -1.13 -12.93
N ALA A 166 -10.45 -1.16 -11.60
CA ALA A 166 -9.85 -0.14 -10.77
C ALA A 166 -8.32 -0.11 -10.88
N VAL A 167 -7.66 -1.27 -11.01
CA VAL A 167 -6.21 -1.35 -11.31
C VAL A 167 -5.92 -0.75 -12.69
N ALA A 168 -6.68 -1.13 -13.72
CA ALA A 168 -6.51 -0.62 -15.08
C ALA A 168 -6.71 0.92 -15.16
N ALA A 169 -7.61 1.46 -14.34
CA ALA A 169 -7.86 2.90 -14.21
C ALA A 169 -6.80 3.63 -13.35
N GLY A 170 -5.83 2.94 -12.76
CA GLY A 170 -4.81 3.53 -11.88
C GLY A 170 -5.36 3.98 -10.51
N LEU A 171 -6.53 3.47 -10.12
CA LEU A 171 -7.18 3.75 -8.85
C LEU A 171 -6.66 2.85 -7.72
N LEU A 172 -6.17 1.68 -8.08
CA LEU A 172 -5.49 0.75 -7.20
C LEU A 172 -4.09 0.44 -7.72
N THR A 173 -3.17 0.11 -6.81
CA THR A 173 -1.86 -0.46 -7.13
C THR A 173 -1.75 -1.83 -6.49
N GLU A 174 -1.45 -2.84 -7.29
CA GLU A 174 -1.25 -4.21 -6.83
C GLU A 174 0.12 -4.39 -6.15
N ASP A 175 0.15 -5.14 -5.04
CA ASP A 175 1.41 -5.57 -4.41
C ASP A 175 1.89 -6.88 -5.03
N THR A 176 2.97 -6.80 -5.79
CA THR A 176 3.56 -7.93 -6.51
C THR A 176 4.25 -8.97 -5.61
N HIS A 177 4.36 -8.74 -4.30
CA HIS A 177 4.78 -9.77 -3.34
C HIS A 177 3.68 -10.83 -3.12
N TRP A 178 2.44 -10.51 -3.44
CA TRP A 178 1.27 -11.37 -3.20
C TRP A 178 0.78 -12.05 -4.48
N VAL A 179 -0.23 -12.90 -4.38
CA VAL A 179 -0.86 -13.52 -5.55
C VAL A 179 -1.45 -12.40 -6.40
N ARG A 180 -1.08 -12.35 -7.68
CA ARG A 180 -1.67 -11.39 -8.63
C ARG A 180 -3.18 -11.62 -8.70
N LEU A 181 -3.96 -10.57 -8.83
CA LEU A 181 -5.41 -10.59 -8.91
C LEU A 181 -5.87 -11.47 -10.08
N ALA A 182 -5.18 -11.37 -11.22
CA ALA A 182 -5.43 -12.22 -12.40
C ALA A 182 -5.16 -13.71 -12.14
N ASP A 183 -4.23 -14.01 -11.23
CA ASP A 183 -3.81 -15.37 -10.89
C ASP A 183 -4.61 -15.94 -9.69
N LEU A 184 -5.35 -15.10 -8.96
CA LEU A 184 -6.03 -15.45 -7.71
C LEU A 184 -7.02 -16.61 -7.88
N ARG A 185 -7.88 -16.53 -8.92
CA ARG A 185 -8.90 -17.55 -9.19
C ARG A 185 -8.31 -18.86 -9.72
N PRO A 186 -7.47 -18.87 -10.77
CA PRO A 186 -6.83 -20.11 -11.22
C PRO A 186 -6.06 -20.81 -10.11
N LEU A 187 -5.32 -20.05 -9.31
CA LEU A 187 -4.53 -20.61 -8.22
C LEU A 187 -5.40 -21.18 -7.10
N HIS A 188 -6.49 -20.51 -6.72
CA HIS A 188 -7.46 -21.08 -5.78
C HIS A 188 -8.10 -22.35 -6.31
N ALA A 189 -8.54 -22.36 -7.57
CA ALA A 189 -9.17 -23.51 -8.22
C ALA A 189 -8.24 -24.74 -8.32
N SER A 190 -6.92 -24.52 -8.40
CA SER A 190 -5.94 -25.61 -8.37
C SER A 190 -5.90 -26.39 -7.06
N GLY A 191 -6.37 -25.78 -5.96
CA GLY A 191 -6.28 -26.37 -4.63
C GLY A 191 -4.85 -26.53 -4.10
N LEU A 192 -3.83 -25.91 -4.72
CA LEU A 192 -2.44 -26.02 -4.28
C LEU A 192 -2.14 -25.15 -3.04
N MET A 193 -2.86 -24.05 -2.85
CA MET A 193 -2.76 -23.21 -1.65
C MET A 193 -3.95 -23.43 -0.73
N GLU A 194 -3.72 -23.33 0.58
CA GLU A 194 -4.82 -23.26 1.56
C GLU A 194 -5.53 -21.89 1.48
N ARG A 195 -4.73 -20.86 1.21
CA ARG A 195 -5.10 -19.45 1.21
C ARG A 195 -4.39 -18.75 0.06
N ALA A 196 -5.14 -18.31 -0.93
CA ALA A 196 -4.64 -17.43 -1.98
C ALA A 196 -5.13 -16.00 -1.68
N GLU A 197 -4.23 -15.03 -1.63
CA GLU A 197 -4.57 -13.63 -1.33
C GLU A 197 -3.90 -12.67 -2.30
N SER A 198 -4.70 -11.76 -2.84
CA SER A 198 -4.22 -10.58 -3.55
C SER A 198 -4.34 -9.35 -2.65
N GLN A 199 -3.32 -8.49 -2.68
CA GLN A 199 -3.29 -7.24 -1.92
C GLN A 199 -3.17 -6.03 -2.86
N LEU A 200 -4.07 -5.06 -2.69
CA LEU A 200 -4.14 -3.87 -3.54
C LEU A 200 -4.23 -2.60 -2.70
N THR A 201 -3.39 -1.62 -2.97
CA THR A 201 -3.38 -0.34 -2.27
C THR A 201 -4.22 0.69 -3.01
N CYS A 202 -5.19 1.30 -2.32
CA CYS A 202 -5.95 2.42 -2.87
C CYS A 202 -5.06 3.66 -3.05
N THR A 203 -5.13 4.31 -4.21
CA THR A 203 -4.32 5.52 -4.47
C THR A 203 -4.83 6.76 -3.73
N THR A 204 -6.11 6.77 -3.33
CA THR A 204 -6.74 7.88 -2.59
C THR A 204 -6.55 7.76 -1.07
N CYS A 205 -7.14 6.73 -0.44
CA CYS A 205 -7.10 6.58 1.02
C CYS A 205 -5.90 5.76 1.53
N ARG A 206 -5.13 5.13 0.64
CA ARG A 206 -3.94 4.32 0.98
C ARG A 206 -4.22 3.07 1.83
N ARG A 207 -5.47 2.74 2.11
CA ARG A 207 -5.86 1.43 2.65
C ARG A 207 -5.44 0.32 1.71
N ILE A 208 -5.07 -0.82 2.28
CA ILE A 208 -4.77 -2.03 1.54
C ILE A 208 -6.00 -2.92 1.58
N ILE A 209 -6.54 -3.21 0.41
CA ILE A 209 -7.54 -4.26 0.18
C ILE A 209 -6.81 -5.59 0.23
N CYS A 210 -7.27 -6.50 1.08
CA CYS A 210 -6.86 -7.89 1.12
C CYS A 210 -8.04 -8.75 0.67
N PHE A 211 -7.95 -9.28 -0.56
CA PHE A 211 -8.96 -10.17 -1.11
C PHE A 211 -8.44 -11.61 -1.09
N THR A 212 -9.09 -12.45 -0.27
CA THR A 212 -8.64 -13.81 0.02
C THR A 212 -9.63 -14.85 -0.47
N LEU A 213 -9.15 -15.86 -1.19
CA LEU A 213 -9.86 -17.11 -1.45
C LEU A 213 -9.26 -18.24 -0.59
N LEU A 214 -10.10 -18.90 0.20
CA LEU A 214 -9.73 -19.98 1.10
C LEU A 214 -10.21 -21.31 0.53
N ARG A 215 -9.41 -22.38 0.68
CA ARG A 215 -9.76 -23.71 0.11
C ARG A 215 -11.04 -24.29 0.70
N ASN A 216 -11.23 -24.14 2.01
CA ASN A 216 -12.31 -24.78 2.78
C ASN A 216 -13.14 -23.77 3.60
N ALA A 217 -13.17 -22.51 3.20
CA ALA A 217 -13.91 -21.46 3.88
C ALA A 217 -14.38 -20.39 2.88
N SER A 218 -15.36 -19.60 3.29
CA SER A 218 -15.87 -18.50 2.46
C SER A 218 -14.76 -17.48 2.15
N PRO A 219 -14.77 -16.88 0.94
CA PRO A 219 -13.88 -15.77 0.61
C PRO A 219 -14.02 -14.62 1.60
N THR A 220 -12.91 -13.90 1.82
CA THR A 220 -12.90 -12.71 2.67
C THR A 220 -12.42 -11.50 1.90
N PHE A 221 -12.95 -10.32 2.24
CA PHE A 221 -12.55 -9.05 1.66
C PHE A 221 -12.37 -8.04 2.80
N GLY A 222 -11.15 -7.62 3.07
CA GLY A 222 -10.83 -6.73 4.18
C GLY A 222 -10.06 -5.51 3.74
N PHE A 223 -10.21 -4.42 4.49
CA PHE A 223 -9.29 -3.28 4.40
C PHE A 223 -8.32 -3.36 5.58
N HIS A 224 -7.06 -3.00 5.35
CA HIS A 224 -5.99 -3.05 6.34
C HIS A 224 -5.02 -1.87 6.20
N VAL A 225 -4.33 -1.53 7.30
CA VAL A 225 -3.13 -0.70 7.24
C VAL A 225 -1.93 -1.51 6.76
N LEU A 226 -0.86 -0.83 6.33
CA LEU A 226 0.33 -1.46 5.77
C LEU A 226 0.91 -2.57 6.65
N ASP A 227 1.11 -2.29 7.94
CA ASP A 227 1.78 -3.25 8.82
C ASP A 227 0.93 -4.49 9.08
N ASP A 228 -0.40 -4.33 9.19
CA ASP A 228 -1.31 -5.46 9.37
C ASP A 228 -1.39 -6.31 8.10
N ALA A 229 -1.52 -5.67 6.93
CA ALA A 229 -1.53 -6.36 5.64
C ALA A 229 -0.25 -7.17 5.42
N ARG A 230 0.92 -6.61 5.80
CA ARG A 230 2.23 -7.28 5.70
C ARG A 230 2.40 -8.48 6.64
N ARG A 231 1.67 -8.51 7.76
CA ARG A 231 1.71 -9.61 8.73
C ARG A 231 0.73 -10.73 8.39
N ARG A 232 -0.09 -10.56 7.36
CA ARG A 232 -1.03 -11.60 6.93
C ARG A 232 -0.24 -12.84 6.47
N PRO A 233 -0.77 -14.06 6.70
CA PRO A 233 -0.09 -15.27 6.25
C PRO A 233 -0.04 -15.35 4.71
N LEU A 234 1.14 -15.67 4.18
CA LEU A 234 1.38 -15.99 2.77
C LEU A 234 2.11 -17.32 2.69
N GLY A 235 1.44 -18.34 2.14
CA GLY A 235 2.10 -19.59 1.77
C GLY A 235 3.01 -19.40 0.55
N GLU A 236 3.93 -20.33 0.34
CA GLU A 236 4.70 -20.36 -0.90
C GLU A 236 3.75 -20.43 -2.11
N ILE A 237 3.91 -19.51 -3.05
CA ILE A 237 3.12 -19.48 -4.29
C ILE A 237 3.68 -20.58 -5.21
N PRO A 238 2.89 -21.63 -5.54
CA PRO A 238 3.35 -22.70 -6.40
C PRO A 238 3.74 -22.20 -7.80
N PRO A 239 4.72 -22.83 -8.46
CA PRO A 239 5.08 -22.56 -9.84
C PRO A 239 3.88 -22.56 -10.80
N VAL A 240 3.85 -21.61 -11.74
CA VAL A 240 2.73 -21.39 -12.68
C VAL A 240 2.45 -22.62 -13.57
N ASP A 241 3.45 -23.44 -13.86
CA ASP A 241 3.29 -24.68 -14.64
C ASP A 241 2.40 -25.74 -13.95
N GLN A 242 2.14 -25.60 -12.65
CA GLN A 242 1.27 -26.50 -11.89
C GLN A 242 -0.22 -26.12 -11.94
N TRP A 243 -0.56 -24.88 -12.32
CA TRP A 243 -1.94 -24.38 -12.22
C TRP A 243 -2.38 -23.43 -13.33
N GLY A 244 -1.46 -22.81 -14.05
CA GLY A 244 -1.75 -21.87 -15.14
C GLY A 244 -2.18 -22.59 -16.41
N ASP A 245 -2.94 -21.89 -17.26
CA ASP A 245 -3.20 -22.35 -18.62
C ASP A 245 -1.97 -22.16 -19.53
N ALA A 246 -2.02 -22.70 -20.76
CA ALA A 246 -0.91 -22.63 -21.69
C ALA A 246 -0.46 -21.19 -22.00
N ALA A 247 -1.39 -20.24 -22.07
CA ALA A 247 -1.08 -18.84 -22.36
C ALA A 247 -0.39 -18.19 -21.16
N ARG A 248 -0.87 -18.43 -19.93
CA ARG A 248 -0.29 -17.91 -18.69
C ARG A 248 1.08 -18.51 -18.39
N ILE A 249 1.27 -19.80 -18.64
CA ILE A 249 2.58 -20.46 -18.54
C ILE A 249 3.55 -19.84 -19.53
N GLU A 250 3.12 -19.58 -20.76
CA GLU A 250 3.97 -18.93 -21.76
C GLU A 250 4.33 -17.50 -21.37
N GLN A 251 3.37 -16.73 -20.85
CA GLN A 251 3.63 -15.41 -20.26
C GLN A 251 4.64 -15.48 -19.12
N GLU A 252 4.58 -16.51 -18.26
CA GLU A 252 5.55 -16.69 -17.16
C GLU A 252 6.94 -17.02 -17.70
N ARG A 253 7.04 -17.84 -18.76
CA ARG A 253 8.31 -18.14 -19.43
C ARG A 253 8.94 -16.91 -20.09
N ASP A 254 8.10 -16.03 -20.61
CA ASP A 254 8.52 -14.76 -21.22
C ASP A 254 8.83 -13.65 -20.20
N ALA A 255 8.32 -13.78 -18.97
CA ALA A 255 8.59 -12.86 -17.89
C ALA A 255 10.05 -12.94 -17.41
N MET A 256 10.48 -11.88 -16.74
CA MET A 256 11.78 -11.90 -16.07
C MET A 256 11.68 -12.72 -14.78
N GLN A 257 12.59 -13.67 -14.61
CA GLN A 257 12.59 -14.65 -13.52
C GLN A 257 13.84 -14.47 -12.66
N TYR A 258 13.69 -14.66 -11.36
CA TYR A 258 14.82 -14.79 -10.44
C TYR A 258 15.62 -16.07 -10.74
N VAL A 259 16.95 -15.99 -10.67
CA VAL A 259 17.84 -17.16 -10.83
C VAL A 259 18.71 -17.38 -9.58
N ASP A 260 19.42 -16.34 -9.12
CA ASP A 260 20.35 -16.42 -7.98
C ASP A 260 20.54 -15.03 -7.34
N HIS A 261 21.07 -14.95 -6.12
CA HIS A 261 21.47 -13.68 -5.50
C HIS A 261 22.52 -13.85 -4.40
N GLU A 262 23.28 -12.78 -4.14
CA GLU A 262 24.02 -12.58 -2.90
C GLU A 262 23.31 -11.48 -2.08
N PRO A 263 22.89 -11.77 -0.84
CA PRO A 263 22.22 -10.81 0.03
C PRO A 263 22.91 -9.45 0.08
N ALA A 264 22.12 -8.40 -0.15
CA ALA A 264 22.56 -7.00 -0.16
C ALA A 264 23.65 -6.63 -1.19
N ALA A 265 24.03 -7.53 -2.11
CA ALA A 265 25.04 -7.26 -3.12
C ALA A 265 24.49 -7.29 -4.55
N TRP A 266 23.94 -8.41 -5.01
CA TRP A 266 23.51 -8.57 -6.39
C TRP A 266 22.38 -9.58 -6.56
N PHE A 267 21.62 -9.44 -7.66
CA PHE A 267 20.62 -10.39 -8.12
C PHE A 267 20.90 -10.80 -9.57
N LEU A 268 20.81 -12.09 -9.85
CA LEU A 268 20.81 -12.65 -11.19
C LEU A 268 19.36 -12.92 -11.61
N VAL A 269 18.97 -12.36 -12.73
CA VAL A 269 17.64 -12.56 -13.33
C VAL A 269 17.76 -13.01 -14.78
N GLN A 270 16.80 -13.79 -15.24
CA GLN A 270 16.75 -14.29 -16.62
C GLN A 270 15.46 -13.83 -17.30
N GLN A 271 15.55 -13.46 -18.57
CA GLN A 271 14.36 -13.28 -19.40
C GLN A 271 14.63 -13.88 -20.78
N ARG A 272 13.76 -14.80 -21.23
CA ARG A 272 13.89 -15.49 -22.54
C ARG A 272 15.29 -16.04 -22.80
N GLY A 273 15.87 -16.71 -21.79
CA GLY A 273 17.21 -17.28 -21.87
C GLY A 273 18.37 -16.30 -21.63
N VAL A 274 18.11 -14.98 -21.64
CA VAL A 274 19.14 -13.94 -21.46
C VAL A 274 19.33 -13.61 -19.98
N LEU A 275 20.55 -13.77 -19.48
CA LEU A 275 20.91 -13.46 -18.10
C LEU A 275 21.32 -11.99 -17.94
N HIS A 276 20.79 -11.38 -16.88
CA HIS A 276 21.11 -10.02 -16.45
C HIS A 276 21.55 -10.04 -14.99
N LEU A 277 22.63 -9.31 -14.70
CA LEU A 277 23.11 -9.10 -13.34
C LEU A 277 22.70 -7.69 -12.88
N GLN A 278 21.87 -7.62 -11.85
CA GLN A 278 21.65 -6.40 -11.09
C GLN A 278 22.70 -6.35 -9.97
N ALA A 279 23.64 -5.40 -10.03
CA ALA A 279 24.66 -5.24 -9.00
C ALA A 279 24.49 -3.89 -8.29
N ARG A 280 24.49 -3.91 -6.95
CA ARG A 280 24.43 -2.70 -6.13
C ARG A 280 25.77 -1.99 -6.13
N TYR A 281 25.72 -0.65 -6.08
CA TYR A 281 26.90 0.17 -5.88
C TYR A 281 26.58 1.39 -5.02
N THR A 282 27.56 1.82 -4.23
CA THR A 282 27.50 3.04 -3.43
C THR A 282 28.25 4.15 -4.15
N ARG A 283 27.58 5.27 -4.42
CA ARG A 283 28.20 6.47 -5.01
C ARG A 283 28.82 7.35 -3.93
N SER A 284 28.22 7.39 -2.76
CA SER A 284 28.71 8.11 -1.58
C SER A 284 28.05 7.52 -0.33
N ALA A 285 28.52 7.88 0.87
CA ALA A 285 27.93 7.42 2.13
C ALA A 285 26.42 7.68 2.28
N MET A 286 25.83 8.55 1.45
CA MET A 286 24.39 8.87 1.47
C MET A 286 23.64 8.41 0.20
N VAL A 287 24.31 7.80 -0.78
CA VAL A 287 23.70 7.47 -2.08
C VAL A 287 24.12 6.06 -2.51
N ASP A 288 23.16 5.14 -2.45
CA ASP A 288 23.24 3.80 -3.03
C ASP A 288 22.33 3.72 -4.27
N ASP A 289 22.74 2.96 -5.28
CA ASP A 289 21.92 2.61 -6.43
C ASP A 289 22.33 1.22 -6.96
N SER A 290 21.81 0.84 -8.12
CA SER A 290 22.14 -0.41 -8.80
C SER A 290 22.37 -0.19 -10.29
N VAL A 291 23.22 -1.02 -10.88
CA VAL A 291 23.36 -1.19 -12.31
C VAL A 291 22.61 -2.46 -12.71
N LEU A 292 22.03 -2.48 -13.91
CA LEU A 292 21.59 -3.71 -14.55
C LEU A 292 22.40 -3.90 -15.82
N VAL A 293 23.13 -5.00 -15.91
CA VAL A 293 23.92 -5.35 -17.10
C VAL A 293 23.50 -6.70 -17.65
N ARG A 294 23.45 -6.80 -18.98
CA ARG A 294 23.34 -8.11 -19.65
C ARG A 294 24.71 -8.79 -19.61
N LEU A 295 24.73 -10.08 -19.25
CA LEU A 295 25.96 -10.87 -19.34
C LEU A 295 26.32 -11.11 -20.81
N ASP A 296 27.56 -10.80 -21.18
CA ASP A 296 28.08 -11.13 -22.51
C ASP A 296 28.53 -12.60 -22.61
N GLU A 297 28.96 -13.04 -23.79
CA GLU A 297 29.35 -14.44 -24.01
C GLU A 297 30.52 -14.90 -23.15
N SER A 298 31.47 -14.00 -22.87
CA SER A 298 32.63 -14.29 -22.03
C SER A 298 32.20 -14.43 -20.56
N GLU A 299 31.35 -13.51 -20.09
CA GLU A 299 30.80 -13.52 -18.74
C GLU A 299 29.85 -14.71 -18.52
N LEU A 300 29.07 -15.10 -19.52
CA LEU A 300 28.24 -16.31 -19.49
C LEU A 300 29.10 -17.58 -19.39
N THR A 301 30.20 -17.64 -20.14
CA THR A 301 31.12 -18.79 -20.10
C THR A 301 31.83 -18.88 -18.75
N ALA A 302 32.27 -17.73 -18.22
CA ALA A 302 32.86 -17.64 -16.89
C ALA A 302 31.85 -18.02 -15.80
N TYR A 303 30.60 -17.56 -15.89
CA TYR A 303 29.52 -17.95 -14.98
C TYR A 303 29.24 -19.47 -15.02
N ARG A 304 29.21 -20.11 -16.20
CA ARG A 304 29.03 -21.56 -16.29
C ARG A 304 30.13 -22.36 -15.58
N THR A 305 31.32 -21.79 -15.43
CA THR A 305 32.47 -22.47 -14.82
C THR A 305 32.64 -22.10 -13.34
N GLY A 306 32.53 -20.80 -13.02
CA GLY A 306 32.75 -20.27 -11.68
C GLY A 306 31.47 -20.05 -10.86
N GLY A 307 30.29 -20.18 -11.48
CA GLY A 307 29.00 -20.08 -10.82
C GLY A 307 28.81 -18.79 -10.02
N HIS A 308 28.27 -18.95 -8.81
CA HIS A 308 27.98 -17.88 -7.87
C HIS A 308 29.20 -16.99 -7.56
N ASP A 309 30.37 -17.59 -7.31
CA ASP A 309 31.59 -16.86 -6.94
C ASP A 309 32.05 -15.89 -8.03
N TYR A 310 31.88 -16.30 -9.30
CA TYR A 310 32.16 -15.43 -10.43
C TYR A 310 31.26 -14.19 -10.44
N LEU A 311 29.97 -14.35 -10.17
CA LEU A 311 29.02 -13.23 -10.14
C LEU A 311 29.32 -12.28 -8.98
N SER A 312 29.70 -12.81 -7.81
CA SER A 312 30.15 -12.01 -6.68
C SER A 312 31.42 -11.21 -6.99
N ALA A 313 32.38 -11.81 -7.70
CA ALA A 313 33.56 -11.09 -8.16
C ALA A 313 33.21 -10.01 -9.21
N LEU A 314 32.33 -10.31 -10.17
CA LEU A 314 31.88 -9.38 -11.19
C LEU A 314 31.11 -8.19 -10.58
N ALA A 315 30.20 -8.44 -9.63
CA ALA A 315 29.47 -7.39 -8.93
C ALA A 315 30.41 -6.45 -8.17
N ARG A 316 31.46 -6.98 -7.53
CA ARG A 316 32.50 -6.17 -6.89
C ARG A 316 33.29 -5.34 -7.92
N ALA A 317 33.70 -5.94 -9.04
CA ALA A 317 34.39 -5.21 -10.10
C ALA A 317 33.54 -4.06 -10.67
N ILE A 318 32.23 -4.30 -10.84
CA ILE A 318 31.27 -3.27 -11.23
C ILE A 318 31.25 -2.15 -10.19
N HIS A 319 31.09 -2.46 -8.91
CA HIS A 319 31.06 -1.47 -7.83
C HIS A 319 32.32 -0.59 -7.83
N ASP A 320 33.49 -1.23 -7.87
CA ASP A 320 34.79 -0.57 -7.83
C ASP A 320 35.07 0.28 -9.08
N SER A 321 34.40 0.00 -10.20
CA SER A 321 34.54 0.75 -11.45
C SER A 321 33.80 2.09 -11.47
N ALA A 322 33.02 2.42 -10.43
CA ALA A 322 32.15 3.60 -10.37
C ALA A 322 31.19 3.69 -11.60
N PRO A 323 30.17 2.82 -11.70
CA PRO A 323 29.33 2.68 -12.92
C PRO A 323 28.42 3.89 -13.20
N TYR A 324 28.47 4.91 -12.35
CA TYR A 324 27.82 6.21 -12.54
C TYR A 324 28.68 7.21 -13.33
N ASP A 325 29.97 6.94 -13.50
CA ASP A 325 30.93 7.75 -14.27
C ASP A 325 31.01 7.26 -15.73
N GLU A 326 31.00 8.18 -16.69
CA GLU A 326 31.08 7.88 -18.14
C GLU A 326 32.36 7.15 -18.54
N ALA A 327 33.44 7.28 -17.76
CA ALA A 327 34.69 6.56 -17.98
C ALA A 327 34.61 5.06 -17.61
N SER A 328 33.59 4.65 -16.85
CA SER A 328 33.41 3.25 -16.46
C SER A 328 32.98 2.38 -17.64
N ALA A 329 33.62 1.21 -17.79
CA ALA A 329 33.23 0.20 -18.77
C ALA A 329 31.78 -0.29 -18.59
N TYR A 330 31.19 -0.09 -17.40
CA TYR A 330 29.83 -0.53 -17.09
C TYR A 330 28.78 0.58 -17.21
N HIS A 331 29.19 1.84 -17.42
CA HIS A 331 28.26 2.96 -17.56
C HIS A 331 27.38 2.84 -18.80
N ALA A 332 28.01 2.62 -19.97
CA ALA A 332 27.30 2.42 -21.24
C ALA A 332 26.50 1.10 -21.26
N ARG A 333 26.92 0.11 -20.47
CA ARG A 333 26.24 -1.19 -20.32
C ARG A 333 25.04 -1.13 -19.37
N ASN A 334 24.89 -0.06 -18.60
CA ASN A 334 23.82 0.08 -17.62
C ASN A 334 22.46 0.28 -18.31
N LEU A 335 21.66 -0.78 -18.34
CA LEU A 335 20.32 -0.75 -18.93
C LEU A 335 19.37 0.19 -18.18
N TYR A 336 19.62 0.48 -16.90
CA TYR A 336 18.84 1.47 -16.14
C TYR A 336 19.13 2.92 -16.52
N ARG A 337 20.07 3.19 -17.42
CA ARG A 337 20.32 4.53 -17.98
C ARG A 337 19.74 4.71 -19.38
N GLN A 338 19.13 3.66 -19.94
CA GLN A 338 18.57 3.67 -21.29
C GLN A 338 17.08 4.07 -21.26
N PRO A 339 16.49 4.46 -22.40
CA PRO A 339 15.04 4.58 -22.53
C PRO A 339 14.34 3.29 -22.07
N GLY A 340 13.26 3.42 -21.29
CA GLY A 340 12.55 2.25 -20.72
C GLY A 340 13.09 1.76 -19.37
N ALA A 341 14.05 2.47 -18.77
CA ALA A 341 14.64 2.09 -17.48
C ALA A 341 13.63 1.95 -16.34
N LYS A 342 12.56 2.76 -16.34
CA LYS A 342 11.52 2.71 -15.29
C LYS A 342 10.77 1.38 -15.34
N GLU A 343 10.34 0.99 -16.53
CA GLU A 343 9.65 -0.27 -16.80
C GLU A 343 10.56 -1.47 -16.50
N LEU A 344 11.84 -1.37 -16.88
CA LEU A 344 12.82 -2.43 -16.60
C LEU A 344 13.13 -2.56 -15.10
N ARG A 345 13.22 -1.45 -14.36
CA ARG A 345 13.33 -1.45 -12.89
C ARG A 345 12.12 -2.11 -12.24
N ALA A 346 10.92 -1.80 -12.70
CA ALA A 346 9.69 -2.44 -12.23
C ALA A 346 9.69 -3.95 -12.52
N THR A 347 10.13 -4.35 -13.71
CA THR A 347 10.23 -5.75 -14.14
C THR A 347 11.23 -6.54 -13.29
N VAL A 348 12.45 -6.03 -13.09
CA VAL A 348 13.44 -6.67 -12.21
C VAL A 348 12.93 -6.68 -10.76
N GLY A 349 12.35 -5.58 -10.29
CA GLY A 349 11.80 -5.47 -8.94
C GLY A 349 10.73 -6.52 -8.66
N ALA A 350 9.82 -6.76 -9.62
CA ALA A 350 8.83 -7.82 -9.54
C ALA A 350 9.45 -9.23 -9.55
N ALA A 351 10.51 -9.46 -10.32
CA ALA A 351 11.19 -10.75 -10.38
C ALA A 351 11.89 -11.13 -9.07
N ILE A 352 12.49 -10.17 -8.37
CA ILE A 352 13.30 -10.42 -7.15
C ILE A 352 12.54 -10.21 -5.84
N VAL A 353 11.26 -9.85 -5.94
CA VAL A 353 10.41 -9.35 -4.86
C VAL A 353 10.42 -10.27 -3.61
N ASN A 354 10.38 -11.59 -3.84
CA ASN A 354 10.37 -12.63 -2.81
C ASN A 354 11.77 -13.08 -2.33
N HIS A 355 12.84 -12.49 -2.90
CA HIS A 355 14.24 -12.81 -2.60
C HIS A 355 14.96 -11.63 -1.92
N THR A 356 14.23 -10.55 -1.62
CA THR A 356 14.77 -9.42 -0.87
C THR A 356 14.90 -9.75 0.62
N TRP A 357 15.75 -9.00 1.33
CA TRP A 357 15.89 -9.11 2.77
C TRP A 357 14.55 -8.93 3.51
N LEU A 358 13.67 -8.05 3.01
CA LEU A 358 12.32 -7.86 3.55
C LEU A 358 11.44 -9.11 3.41
N ALA A 359 11.59 -9.86 2.32
CA ALA A 359 10.88 -11.13 2.12
C ALA A 359 11.39 -12.23 3.05
N GLN A 360 12.70 -12.27 3.33
CA GLN A 360 13.28 -13.23 4.29
C GLN A 360 12.76 -13.04 5.72
N GLN A 361 12.36 -11.83 6.10
CA GLN A 361 11.77 -11.55 7.42
C GLN A 361 10.30 -11.96 7.58
N ARG A 362 9.63 -12.37 6.49
CA ARG A 362 8.20 -12.76 6.50
C ARG A 362 7.98 -14.27 6.60
N ARG A 363 9.04 -15.07 6.41
CA ARG A 363 9.04 -16.52 6.63
C ARG A 363 9.32 -16.81 8.10
#